data_AF-A0A931KG96-F1
#
_entry.id   AF-A0A931KG96-F1
#
_cell.length_a   1.000
_cell.length_b   1.000
_cell.length_c   1.000
_cell.angle_alpha   90.00
_cell.angle_beta   90.00
_cell.angle_gamma   90.00
#
_symmetry.space_group_name_H-M   'P 1'
#
loop_
_entity.id
_entity.type
_entity.pdbx_description
1 polymer ?
#
loop_
_entity_poly.entity_id
_entity_poly.type
_entity_poly.pdbx_seq_one_letter_code
_entity_poly.pdbx_strand_id
1 'polypeptide(L)'
;MSTDSAGDFSQPSPTPAAAEPSAAELQKRYAQFLELLPLTLALAGLPTSEGRLYSEDQIEGRAMTIRTAYRVARGAVRDALGGS
;
A
#
# COMPACT_ATOMS: atom_id res chain seq x y z
N MET A 1 -6.44 45.24 45.17
CA MET A 1 -7.24 44.00 45.30
C MET A 1 -7.83 43.75 43.92
N SER A 2 -7.56 42.70 43.16
CA SER A 2 -6.69 41.54 43.32
C SER A 2 -6.36 41.03 41.91
N THR A 3 -5.17 40.47 41.77
CA THR A 3 -4.72 39.61 40.67
C THR A 3 -5.54 38.33 40.62
N ASP A 4 -5.91 37.86 39.42
CA ASP A 4 -6.07 36.47 38.97
C ASP A 4 -6.84 36.51 37.63
N SER A 5 -6.65 35.68 36.61
CA SER A 5 -5.95 34.42 36.49
C SER A 5 -5.71 34.26 34.98
N ALA A 6 -4.45 34.32 34.55
CA ALA A 6 -4.09 33.97 33.17
C ALA A 6 -4.14 32.44 33.08
N GLY A 7 -5.25 31.91 32.57
CA GLY A 7 -5.39 30.50 32.26
C GLY A 7 -4.33 30.08 31.25
N ASP A 8 -3.36 29.33 31.73
CA ASP A 8 -2.33 28.62 30.96
C ASP A 8 -3.02 27.56 30.08
N PHE A 9 -3.34 27.95 28.85
CA PHE A 9 -3.90 27.05 27.84
C PHE A 9 -2.74 26.26 27.22
N SER A 10 -2.26 25.26 27.95
CA SER A 10 -1.27 24.31 27.47
C SER A 10 -1.89 23.51 26.32
N GLN A 11 -1.59 23.90 25.07
CA GLN A 11 -2.00 23.15 23.90
C GLN A 11 -1.31 21.77 23.91
N PRO A 12 -2.05 20.67 23.70
CA PRO A 12 -1.44 19.37 23.53
C PRO A 12 -0.56 19.39 22.27
N SER A 13 0.69 18.96 22.42
CA SER A 13 1.63 18.83 21.31
C SER A 13 1.04 17.94 20.22
N PRO A 14 1.15 18.30 18.93
CA PRO A 14 0.64 17.46 17.85
C PRO A 14 1.44 16.16 17.83
N THR A 15 0.78 15.06 18.18
CA THR A 15 1.24 13.70 17.89
C THR A 15 1.61 13.67 16.40
N PRO A 16 2.78 13.15 16.00
CA PRO A 16 3.15 13.08 14.59
C PRO A 16 2.14 12.17 13.89
N ALA A 17 1.16 12.78 13.21
CA ALA A 17 0.31 12.10 12.26
C ALA A 17 1.25 11.38 11.30
N ALA A 18 1.06 10.07 11.14
CA ALA A 18 1.86 9.24 10.24
C ALA A 18 2.02 9.99 8.90
N ALA A 19 3.25 10.40 8.59
CA ALA A 19 3.52 11.26 7.45
C ALA A 19 2.98 10.58 6.18
N GLU A 20 2.00 11.22 5.55
CA GLU A 20 1.50 10.79 4.24
C GLU A 20 2.67 10.70 3.26
N PRO A 21 2.76 9.64 2.44
CA PRO A 21 3.87 9.50 1.51
C PRO A 21 3.91 10.71 0.57
N SER A 22 5.09 11.28 0.40
CA SER A 22 5.29 12.35 -0.56
C SER A 22 4.94 11.88 -1.98
N ALA A 23 4.59 12.82 -2.86
CA ALA A 23 4.30 12.51 -4.26
C ALA A 23 5.45 11.75 -4.95
N ALA A 24 6.70 12.07 -4.59
CA ALA A 24 7.88 11.39 -5.11
C ALA A 24 7.98 9.93 -4.65
N GLU A 25 7.68 9.65 -3.37
CA GLU A 25 7.65 8.29 -2.84
C GLU A 25 6.52 7.46 -3.45
N LEU A 26 5.35 8.07 -3.65
CA LEU A 26 4.22 7.40 -4.30
C LEU A 26 4.58 7.03 -5.75
N GLN A 27 5.22 7.94 -6.49
CA GLN A 27 5.64 7.69 -7.86
C GLN A 27 6.71 6.58 -7.95
N LYS A 28 7.65 6.54 -7.01
CA LYS A 28 8.63 5.45 -6.91
C LYS A 28 7.97 4.11 -6.62
N ARG A 29 7.02 4.05 -5.68
CA ARG A 29 6.27 2.82 -5.36
C ARG A 29 5.43 2.37 -6.55
N TYR A 30 4.85 3.30 -7.29
CA TYR A 30 4.09 3.01 -8.50
C TYR A 30 4.97 2.39 -9.59
N ALA A 31 6.15 2.96 -9.86
CA ALA A 31 7.11 2.40 -10.81
C ALA A 31 7.52 0.96 -10.43
N GLN A 32 7.86 0.73 -9.15
CA GLN A 32 8.22 -0.60 -8.65
C GLN A 32 7.07 -1.61 -8.79
N PHE A 33 5.82 -1.16 -8.57
CA PHE A 33 4.66 -2.00 -8.76
C PHE A 33 4.53 -2.42 -10.23
N LEU A 34 4.67 -1.48 -11.17
CA LEU A 34 4.61 -1.78 -12.62
C LEU A 34 5.72 -2.75 -13.05
N GLU A 35 6.94 -2.60 -12.54
CA GLU A 35 8.06 -3.51 -12.84
C GLU A 35 7.80 -4.93 -12.34
N LEU A 36 7.10 -5.09 -11.21
CA LEU A 36 6.76 -6.38 -10.62
C LEU A 36 5.44 -6.98 -11.13
N LEU A 37 4.68 -6.26 -11.94
CA LEU A 37 3.37 -6.73 -12.44
C LEU A 37 3.46 -8.07 -13.19
N PRO A 38 4.41 -8.31 -14.12
CA PRO A 38 4.47 -9.58 -14.85
C PRO A 38 4.64 -10.79 -13.92
N LEU A 39 5.55 -10.69 -12.95
CA LEU A 39 5.75 -11.75 -11.94
C LEU A 39 4.53 -11.90 -11.03
N THR A 40 3.93 -10.78 -10.62
CA THR A 40 2.71 -10.77 -9.80
C THR A 40 1.56 -11.51 -10.49
N LEU A 41 1.33 -11.25 -11.78
CA LEU A 41 0.26 -11.90 -12.54
C LEU A 41 0.55 -13.39 -12.79
N ALA A 42 1.82 -13.74 -13.06
CA ALA A 42 2.23 -15.13 -13.20
C ALA A 42 2.02 -15.94 -11.92
N LEU A 43 2.34 -15.36 -10.75
CA LEU A 43 2.10 -15.99 -9.44
C LEU A 43 0.62 -16.03 -9.06
N ALA A 44 -0.17 -15.04 -9.48
CA ALA A 44 -1.60 -15.01 -9.20
C ALA A 44 -2.38 -16.12 -9.92
N GLY A 45 -1.89 -16.58 -11.08
CA GLY A 45 -2.45 -17.73 -11.81
C GLY A 45 -3.92 -17.56 -12.22
N LEU A 46 -4.42 -16.31 -12.28
CA LEU A 46 -5.82 -16.05 -12.54
C LEU A 46 -6.14 -16.27 -14.03
N PRO A 47 -7.24 -16.99 -14.37
CA PRO A 47 -7.63 -17.19 -15.76
C PRO A 47 -8.04 -15.86 -16.40
N THR A 48 -7.79 -15.70 -17.69
CA THR A 48 -8.33 -14.59 -18.49
C THR A 48 -9.86 -14.69 -18.54
N SER A 49 -10.55 -13.56 -18.70
CA SER A 49 -12.00 -13.58 -18.90
C SER A 49 -12.36 -14.34 -20.19
N GLU A 50 -13.30 -15.29 -20.08
CA GLU A 50 -13.85 -16.06 -21.19
C GLU A 50 -14.99 -15.28 -21.89
N GLY A 51 -14.75 -14.01 -22.23
CA GLY A 51 -15.71 -13.17 -22.94
C GLY A 51 -16.91 -12.71 -22.10
N ARG A 52 -16.87 -12.88 -20.77
CA ARG A 52 -17.91 -12.41 -19.84
C ARG A 52 -17.34 -11.39 -18.87
N LEU A 53 -18.14 -10.36 -18.56
CA LEU A 53 -17.79 -9.42 -17.50
C LEU A 53 -17.85 -10.13 -16.14
N TYR A 54 -16.92 -9.77 -15.27
CA TYR A 54 -16.92 -10.24 -13.90
C TYR A 54 -17.99 -9.49 -13.09
N SER A 55 -18.63 -10.18 -12.15
CA SER A 55 -19.39 -9.51 -11.09
C SER A 55 -18.44 -8.77 -10.13
N GLU A 56 -18.99 -7.90 -9.29
CA GLU A 56 -18.22 -7.17 -8.27
C GLU A 56 -17.44 -8.14 -7.35
N ASP A 57 -18.11 -9.16 -6.82
CA ASP A 57 -17.48 -10.19 -5.97
C ASP A 57 -16.32 -10.92 -6.69
N GLN A 58 -16.48 -11.19 -7.99
CA GLN A 58 -15.45 -11.82 -8.79
C GLN A 58 -14.25 -10.89 -8.99
N ILE A 59 -14.49 -9.59 -9.21
CA ILE A 59 -13.42 -8.58 -9.31
C ILE A 59 -12.69 -8.47 -7.97
N GLU A 60 -13.42 -8.43 -6.85
CA GLU A 60 -12.82 -8.32 -5.52
C GLU A 60 -11.97 -9.53 -5.17
N GLY A 61 -12.47 -10.75 -5.42
CA GLY A 61 -11.70 -11.98 -5.23
C GLY A 61 -10.41 -12.01 -6.04
N ARG A 62 -10.47 -11.53 -7.29
CA ARG A 62 -9.27 -11.38 -8.15
C ARG A 62 -8.31 -10.34 -7.60
N ALA A 63 -8.79 -9.18 -7.13
CA ALA A 63 -7.96 -8.14 -6.54
C ALA A 63 -7.24 -8.63 -5.28
N MET A 64 -7.91 -9.40 -4.42
CA MET A 64 -7.31 -9.99 -3.21
C MET A 64 -6.21 -10.99 -3.57
N THR A 65 -6.41 -11.78 -4.63
CA THR A 65 -5.41 -12.71 -5.16
C THR A 65 -4.17 -11.96 -5.67
N ILE A 66 -4.37 -10.91 -6.47
CA ILE A 66 -3.27 -10.06 -6.98
C ILE A 66 -2.49 -9.42 -5.84
N ARG A 67 -3.17 -8.91 -4.80
CA ARG A 67 -2.51 -8.31 -3.62
C ARG A 67 -1.63 -9.31 -2.89
N THR A 68 -2.10 -10.54 -2.74
CA THR A 68 -1.33 -11.63 -2.12
C THR A 68 -0.13 -12.00 -2.98
N ALA A 69 -0.33 -12.18 -4.30
CA ALA A 69 0.74 -12.49 -5.24
C ALA A 69 1.81 -11.39 -5.27
N TYR A 70 1.44 -10.11 -5.19
CA TYR A 70 2.40 -9.00 -5.16
C TYR A 70 3.31 -9.05 -3.93
N ARG A 71 2.75 -9.40 -2.76
CA ARG A 71 3.56 -9.59 -1.54
C ARG A 71 4.58 -10.70 -1.71
N VAL A 72 4.17 -11.81 -2.31
CA VAL A 72 5.05 -12.95 -2.60
C VAL A 72 6.13 -12.57 -3.62
N ALA A 73 5.75 -11.88 -4.71
CA ALA A 73 6.69 -11.40 -5.74
C ALA A 73 7.80 -10.51 -5.14
N ARG A 74 7.42 -9.58 -4.25
CA ARG A 74 8.38 -8.74 -3.53
C ARG A 74 9.34 -9.54 -2.65
N GLY A 75 8.82 -10.56 -1.95
CA GLY A 75 9.64 -11.48 -1.16
C GLY A 75 10.63 -12.22 -2.05
N ALA A 76 10.15 -12.83 -3.13
CA ALA A 76 10.97 -13.57 -4.07
C ALA A 76 12.10 -12.73 -4.68
N VAL A 77 11.83 -11.48 -5.07
CA VAL A 77 12.86 -10.58 -5.61
C VAL A 77 13.87 -10.20 -4.54
N ARG A 78 13.42 -9.88 -3.32
CA ARG A 78 14.32 -9.58 -2.21
C ARG A 78 15.26 -10.76 -1.91
N ASP A 79 14.70 -11.97 -1.86
CA ASP A 79 15.45 -13.18 -1.53
C ASP A 79 16.43 -13.53 -2.68
N ALA A 80 16.03 -13.33 -3.94
CA ALA A 80 16.88 -13.55 -5.12
C ALA A 80 18.07 -12.57 -5.23
N LEU A 81 17.91 -11.34 -4.76
CA LEU A 81 18.95 -10.30 -4.81
C LEU A 81 19.91 -10.33 -3.60
N GLY A 82 19.84 -11.39 -2.77
CA GLY A 82 20.75 -11.57 -1.64
C GLY A 82 20.31 -10.92 -0.34
N GLY A 83 19.00 -10.66 -0.17
CA GLY A 83 18.43 -10.26 1.11
C GLY A 83 18.33 -11.43 2.09
N SER A 84 19.47 -11.86 2.65
CA SER A 84 19.57 -12.68 3.87
C SER A 84 20.24 -11.89 4.97
#